data_AF-A0A9E3NFP6-F1
#
_entry.id   AF-A0A9E3NFP6-F1
#
_cell.length_a   1.000
_cell.length_b   1.000
_cell.length_c   1.000
_cell.angle_alpha   90.00
_cell.angle_beta   90.00
_cell.angle_gamma   90.00
#
_symmetry.space_group_name_H-M   'P 1'
#
loop_
_entity.id
_entity.type
_entity.pdbx_description
1 polymer ?
#
loop_
_entity_poly.entity_id
_entity_poly.type
_entity_poly.pdbx_seq_one_letter_code
_entity_poly.pdbx_strand_id
1 'polypeptide(L)' 'MRYIPSPIPIQASLVYRAEANKSGRMQYHKIQPGRSKIRISRTEFIRAFNNSSIVALNPLPVKNNEVDFQIEFYV' A
#
# COMPACT_ATOMS: atom_id res chain seq x y z
N MET A 1 5.86 -22.31 6.64
CA MET A 1 5.15 -22.38 5.33
C MET A 1 6.16 -22.08 4.24
N ARG A 2 6.36 -22.97 3.25
CA ARG A 2 7.15 -22.63 2.05
C ARG A 2 6.30 -21.69 1.19
N TYR A 3 6.78 -20.47 0.94
CA TYR A 3 6.14 -19.55 0.02
C TYR A 3 6.20 -20.16 -1.40
N ILE A 4 5.02 -20.36 -2.00
CA ILE A 4 4.89 -20.78 -3.40
C ILE A 4 4.39 -19.55 -4.15
N PRO A 5 5.20 -18.89 -4.99
CA PRO A 5 4.75 -17.73 -5.75
C PRO A 5 3.67 -18.12 -6.75
N SER A 6 2.76 -17.20 -7.02
CA SER A 6 1.84 -17.34 -8.15
C SER A 6 2.65 -17.50 -9.45
N PRO A 7 2.32 -18.46 -10.33
CA PRO A 7 2.96 -18.60 -11.63
C PRO A 7 2.61 -17.44 -12.57
N ILE A 8 1.59 -16.65 -12.23
CA ILE A 8 1.13 -15.47 -12.98
C ILE A 8 1.48 -14.22 -12.18
N PRO A 9 2.26 -13.27 -12.73
CA PRO A 9 2.55 -12.02 -12.05
C PRO A 9 1.27 -11.18 -11.92
N ILE A 10 1.00 -10.68 -10.72
CA ILE A 10 -0.12 -9.77 -10.48
C ILE A 10 0.14 -8.48 -11.26
N GLN A 11 -0.70 -8.21 -12.25
CA GLN A 11 -0.65 -6.95 -12.99
C GLN A 11 -1.40 -5.89 -12.19
N ALA A 12 -0.65 -5.02 -11.51
CA ALA A 12 -1.19 -3.84 -10.85
C ALA A 12 -0.87 -2.61 -11.70
N SER A 13 -1.88 -1.80 -11.96
CA SER A 13 -1.77 -0.49 -12.62
C SER A 13 -1.25 0.59 -11.66
N LEU A 14 -1.66 0.50 -10.39
CA LEU A 14 -1.38 1.47 -9.35
C LEU A 14 -1.19 0.77 -8.00
N VAL A 15 -0.31 1.33 -7.18
CA VAL A 15 -0.09 0.92 -5.81
C VAL A 15 -0.34 2.11 -4.91
N TYR A 16 -1.12 1.91 -3.86
CA TYR A 16 -1.39 2.91 -2.85
C TYR A 16 -0.77 2.47 -1.54
N ARG A 17 -0.04 3.36 -0.87
CA ARG A 17 0.63 3.07 0.39
C ARG A 17 0.31 4.12 1.45
N ALA A 18 -0.10 3.65 2.63
CA ALA A 18 -0.21 4.43 3.83
C ALA A 18 0.90 4.01 4.80
N GLU A 19 1.86 4.91 5.05
CA GLU A 19 3.02 4.67 5.92
C GLU A 19 3.25 5.84 6.87
N ALA A 20 3.65 5.56 8.11
CA ALA A 20 4.01 6.60 9.07
C ALA A 20 5.41 7.15 8.74
N ASN A 21 5.58 8.47 8.83
CA ASN A 21 6.90 9.08 8.74
C ASN A 21 7.70 8.94 10.04
N LYS A 22 8.93 9.45 10.06
CA LYS A 22 9.80 9.46 11.26
C LYS A 22 9.17 10.14 12.48
N SER A 23 8.19 11.04 12.29
CA SER A 23 7.47 11.71 13.37
C SER A 23 6.15 11.02 13.74
N GLY A 24 5.90 9.80 13.26
CA GLY A 24 4.68 9.04 13.53
C GLY A 24 3.42 9.49 12.78
N ARG A 25 3.51 10.52 11.92
CA ARG A 25 2.36 11.00 11.14
C ARG A 25 2.17 10.15 9.89
N MET A 26 0.96 9.66 9.68
CA MET A 26 0.61 8.91 8.48
C MET A 26 0.75 9.77 7.21
N GLN A 27 1.42 9.20 6.22
CA GLN A 27 1.58 9.72 4.88
C GLN A 27 1.00 8.76 3.86
N TYR A 28 0.38 9.31 2.83
CA TYR A 28 -0.33 8.57 1.81
C TYR A 28 0.35 8.80 0.47
N HIS A 29 0.52 7.72 -0.28
CA HIS A 29 1.22 7.75 -1.56
C HIS A 29 0.47 6.96 -2.61
N LYS A 30 0.57 7.45 -3.84
CA LYS A 30 0.20 6.74 -5.07
C LYS A 30 1.48 6.47 -5.86
N ILE A 31 1.65 5.24 -6.29
CA ILE A 31 2.84 4.75 -6.98
C ILE A 31 2.35 4.07 -8.25
N GLN A 32 2.77 4.58 -9.40
CA GLN A 32 2.59 3.85 -10.65
C GLN A 32 3.84 2.99 -10.87
N PRO A 33 3.72 1.65 -11.03
CA PRO A 33 4.89 0.80 -11.25
C PRO A 33 5.76 1.30 -12.41
N GLY A 34 7.07 1.35 -12.18
CA GLY A 34 8.03 1.92 -13.14
C GLY A 34 8.08 3.45 -13.20
N ARG A 35 7.30 4.16 -12.39
CA ARG A 35 7.33 5.63 -12.26
C ARG A 35 7.58 6.07 -10.81
N SER A 36 7.66 7.39 -10.61
CA SER A 36 7.91 8.01 -9.32
C SER A 36 6.72 7.87 -8.36
N LYS A 37 7.06 7.82 -7.07
CA LYS A 37 6.12 7.85 -5.95
C LYS A 37 5.60 9.28 -5.75
N ILE A 38 4.28 9.45 -5.74
CA ILE A 38 3.62 10.75 -5.58
C ILE A 38 2.88 10.77 -4.25
N ARG A 39 3.05 11.84 -3.48
CA ARG A 39 2.30 12.05 -2.23
C ARG A 39 0.88 12.50 -2.55
N ILE A 40 -0.10 11.91 -1.88
CA ILE A 40 -1.52 12.19 -2.06
C ILE A 40 -2.18 12.56 -0.73
N SER A 41 -3.42 13.03 -0.80
CA SER A 41 -4.23 13.30 0.40
C SER A 41 -4.78 12.01 1.03
N ARG A 42 -5.14 12.08 2.32
CA ARG A 42 -5.86 11.00 3.01
C ARG A 42 -7.18 10.67 2.31
N THR A 43 -7.91 11.69 1.87
CA THR A 43 -9.21 11.53 1.21
C THR A 43 -9.08 10.79 -0.12
N GLU A 44 -8.06 11.11 -0.92
CA GLU A 44 -7.77 10.38 -2.16
C GLU A 44 -7.44 8.91 -1.87
N PHE A 45 -6.63 8.63 -0.85
CA PHE A 45 -6.29 7.27 -0.46
C PHE A 45 -7.52 6.47 -0.02
N ILE A 46 -8.37 7.03 0.86
CA ILE A 46 -9.59 6.35 1.32
C ILE A 46 -10.55 6.10 0.15
N ARG A 47 -10.70 7.08 -0.76
CA ARG A 47 -11.52 6.92 -1.96
C ARG A 47 -11.01 5.78 -2.85
N ALA A 48 -9.69 5.70 -3.05
CA ALA A 48 -9.08 4.61 -3.81
C ALA A 48 -9.27 3.26 -3.10
N PHE A 49 -9.13 3.20 -1.78
CA PHE A 49 -9.33 1.95 -1.03
C PHE A 49 -10.77 1.44 -1.12
N ASN A 50 -11.75 2.34 -1.04
CA ASN A 50 -13.17 1.96 -1.04
C ASN A 50 -13.72 1.65 -2.44
N ASN A 51 -13.16 2.26 -3.49
CA ASN A 51 -13.79 2.24 -4.83
C ASN A 51 -12.97 1.52 -5.90
N SER A 52 -11.68 1.25 -5.67
CA SER A 52 -10.85 0.57 -6.65
C SER A 52 -11.02 -0.95 -6.59
N SER A 53 -10.79 -1.62 -7.71
CA SER A 53 -10.71 -3.09 -7.76
C SER A 53 -9.36 -3.56 -7.19
N ILE A 54 -9.30 -3.76 -5.87
CA ILE A 54 -8.07 -4.17 -5.20
C ILE A 54 -7.74 -5.63 -5.57
N VAL A 55 -6.57 -5.84 -6.17
CA VAL A 55 -6.07 -7.16 -6.57
C VAL A 55 -5.20 -7.82 -5.50
N ALA A 56 -4.57 -7.02 -4.63
CA ALA A 56 -3.78 -7.52 -3.51
C ALA A 56 -3.70 -6.50 -2.37
N LEU A 57 -3.53 -7.01 -1.14
CA LEU A 57 -3.26 -6.24 0.06
C LEU A 57 -1.96 -6.74 0.70
N ASN A 58 -1.14 -5.80 1.12
CA ASN A 58 0.12 -6.06 1.79
C ASN A 58 0.16 -5.27 3.11
N PRO A 59 -0.11 -5.92 4.26
CA PRO A 59 0.13 -5.30 5.55
C PRO A 59 1.63 -5.14 5.75
N LEU A 60 2.04 -3.92 6.10
CA LEU A 60 3.42 -3.55 6.37
C LEU A 60 3.60 -3.50 7.89
N PRO A 61 4.11 -4.58 8.52
CA PRO A 61 4.29 -4.63 9.96
C PRO A 61 5.31 -3.57 10.41
N VAL A 62 4.98 -2.86 11.47
CA VAL A 62 5.87 -1.87 12.06
C VAL A 62 6.70 -2.56 13.15
N LYS A 63 8.02 -2.62 12.98
CA LYS A 63 8.90 -3.21 14.01
C LYS A 63 8.72 -2.46 15.33
N ASN A 64 8.63 -3.23 16.43
CA ASN A 64 8.47 -2.71 17.79
C ASN A 64 7.18 -1.90 18.02
N ASN A 65 6.14 -2.12 17.21
CA ASN A 65 4.81 -1.58 17.41
C ASN A 65 3.79 -2.72 17.27
N GLU A 66 3.12 -3.06 18.36
CA GLU A 66 2.21 -4.21 18.43
C GLU A 66 0.77 -3.88 17.98
N VAL A 67 0.45 -2.59 17.84
CA VAL A 67 -0.92 -2.12 17.62
C VAL A 67 -1.12 -1.49 16.25
N ASP A 68 -0.07 -0.93 15.65
CA ASP A 68 -0.17 -0.30 14.32
C ASP A 68 0.43 -1.19 13.23
N PHE A 69 -0.33 -1.38 12.16
CA PHE A 69 0.21 -1.83 10.89
C PHE A 69 -0.01 -0.76 9.82
N GLN A 70 0.99 -0.62 8.97
CA GLN A 70 0.88 0.18 7.75
C GLN A 70 0.27 -0.70 6.66
N ILE A 71 -0.23 -0.10 5.58
CA ILE A 71 -0.88 -0.88 4.54
C ILE A 71 -0.51 -0.38 3.15
N GLU A 72 -0.37 -1.35 2.27
CA GLU A 72 -0.21 -1.16 0.85
C GLU A 72 -1.27 -1.99 0.11
N PHE A 73 -1.88 -1.41 -0.90
CA PHE A 73 -2.85 -2.11 -1.73
C PHE A 73 -2.58 -1.86 -3.21
N TYR A 74 -2.88 -2.88 -3.99
CA TYR A 74 -2.58 -2.97 -5.41
C TYR A 74 -3.89 -2.92 -6.18
N VAL A 75 -3.94 -2.07 -7.20
CA VAL A 75 -5.09 -1.86 -8.09
C VAL A 75 -4.65 -2.13 -9.52
#